data_AF-A0A7J9CK72-F1
#
_entry.id   AF-A0A7J9CK72-F1
#
_cell.length_a   1.000
_cell.length_b   1.000
_cell.length_c   1.000
_cell.angle_alpha   90.00
_cell.angle_beta   90.00
_cell.angle_gamma   90.00
#
_symmetry.space_group_name_H-M   'P 1'
#
loop_
_entity.id
_entity.type
_entity.pdbx_description
1 polymer ?
#
loop_
_entity_poly.entity_id
_entity_poly.type
_entity_poly.pdbx_seq_one_letter_code
_entity_poly.pdbx_strand_id
1 'polypeptide(L)'
;MQKFTCYVVLLLFLLCFFQAFSWSQFNQGENYEGSSDLINLEYHMGPVLASAINLYIIWYGQWNPTHQATIRDFLDSFSSSSVPYPSVADWWDTVRLYTDQTGSNITATISISGEFYDSGYSHGVYLSRLSMQSIIKAAVTSHSRPLPLNPHNGLYLVLTSQDVQVEDFCRAVCGFHYFTFPILVGVTVPYAWVGYSGTQCPGMCAYPFAWPKYSGKPPPTGGNDITHAPNGDAGVDGMISVIAHELAEVSSNPLINAWYAGEDPTAPTEIADLCLGLYGSGGGGGYMGKVYKDAWGNGYNVHGVKGRRFLVQWVWNPVKRRCFGPNAMD
;
A
#
# COMPACT_ATOMS: atom_id res chain seq x y z
N MET A 1 -59.35 -31.98 1.25
CA MET A 1 -59.29 -31.40 2.61
C MET A 1 -58.15 -32.05 3.41
N GLN A 2 -56.86 -32.02 3.07
CA GLN A 2 -55.99 -31.08 2.37
C GLN A 2 -55.93 -29.70 3.00
N LYS A 3 -54.76 -29.43 3.61
CA LYS A 3 -54.15 -28.13 3.94
C LYS A 3 -55.00 -27.23 4.83
N PHE A 4 -54.89 -27.28 6.16
CA PHE A 4 -55.12 -26.08 6.99
C PHE A 4 -54.63 -26.14 8.46
N THR A 5 -53.74 -27.07 8.83
CA THR A 5 -53.36 -27.21 10.26
C THR A 5 -51.89 -27.53 10.51
N CYS A 6 -50.99 -26.95 9.70
CA CYS A 6 -49.54 -27.02 9.96
C CYS A 6 -48.77 -25.72 9.61
N TYR A 7 -49.47 -24.59 9.51
CA TYR A 7 -48.88 -23.29 9.14
C TYR A 7 -49.05 -22.20 10.21
N VAL A 8 -49.46 -22.54 11.43
CA VAL A 8 -49.72 -21.53 12.49
C VAL A 8 -48.63 -21.53 13.59
N VAL A 9 -47.74 -22.51 13.62
CA VAL A 9 -46.61 -22.53 14.59
C VAL A 9 -45.27 -22.11 13.97
N LEU A 10 -45.17 -22.01 12.64
CA LEU A 10 -43.98 -21.50 11.94
C LEU A 10 -44.04 -19.99 11.61
N LEU A 11 -45.09 -19.29 12.04
CA LEU A 11 -45.29 -17.85 11.81
C LEU A 11 -45.16 -17.00 13.08
N LEU A 12 -44.82 -17.62 14.22
CA LEU A 12 -44.56 -16.92 15.49
C LEU A 12 -43.07 -16.83 15.87
N PHE A 13 -42.16 -17.34 15.02
CA PHE A 13 -40.71 -17.13 15.16
C PHE A 13 -40.13 -16.13 14.13
N LEU A 14 -40.98 -15.47 13.34
CA LEU A 14 -40.57 -14.52 12.29
C LEU A 14 -41.06 -13.08 12.51
N LEU A 15 -41.59 -12.76 13.70
CA LEU A 15 -42.14 -11.44 14.03
C LEU A 15 -41.49 -10.75 15.24
N CYS A 16 -40.25 -11.11 15.60
CA CYS A 16 -39.44 -10.39 16.60
C CYS A 16 -38.21 -9.64 16.04
N PHE A 17 -38.11 -9.43 14.72
CA PHE A 17 -37.02 -8.64 14.12
C PHE A 17 -37.46 -7.37 13.39
N PHE A 18 -38.65 -6.86 13.70
CA PHE A 18 -39.09 -5.55 13.22
C PHE A 18 -39.63 -4.70 14.37
N GLN A 19 -38.72 -3.97 15.00
CA GLN A 19 -38.84 -2.68 15.70
C GLN A 19 -37.57 -2.55 16.57
N ALA A 20 -36.72 -1.52 16.48
CA ALA A 20 -36.87 -0.19 15.93
C ALA A 20 -35.53 0.25 15.33
N PHE A 21 -35.53 0.61 14.04
CA PHE A 21 -34.56 1.59 13.55
C PHE A 21 -34.99 2.94 14.14
N SER A 22 -34.47 3.26 15.32
CA SER A 22 -34.52 4.64 15.79
C SER A 22 -33.72 5.47 14.80
N TRP A 23 -34.41 6.40 14.14
CA TRP A 23 -33.78 7.52 13.47
C TRP A 23 -33.05 8.32 14.53
N SER A 24 -31.77 8.03 14.75
CA SER A 24 -30.87 8.98 15.39
C SER A 24 -30.57 10.04 14.34
N GLN A 25 -31.20 11.20 14.52
CA GLN A 25 -30.85 12.42 13.84
C GLN A 25 -29.45 12.83 14.32
N PHE A 26 -28.40 12.25 13.74
CA PHE A 26 -27.03 12.67 13.95
C PHE A 26 -26.77 13.90 13.10
N ASN A 27 -26.82 15.05 13.76
CA ASN A 27 -26.39 16.32 13.22
C ASN A 27 -25.06 16.67 13.90
N GLN A 28 -23.96 16.10 13.42
CA GLN A 28 -22.58 16.55 13.62
C GLN A 28 -21.78 16.14 12.38
N GLY A 29 -20.99 17.06 11.81
CA GLY A 29 -20.26 16.80 10.56
C GLY A 29 -19.34 15.60 10.67
N GLU A 30 -19.58 14.56 9.89
CA GLU A 30 -18.85 13.29 9.96
C GLU A 30 -17.45 13.44 9.35
N ASN A 31 -16.43 13.50 10.20
CA ASN A 31 -15.03 13.30 9.82
C ASN A 31 -14.76 11.78 9.79
N TYR A 32 -14.83 11.15 8.61
CA TYR A 32 -14.61 9.70 8.41
C TYR A 32 -13.14 9.27 8.35
N GLU A 33 -12.20 10.13 8.77
CA GLU A 33 -10.74 9.99 8.59
C GLU A 33 -10.07 8.93 9.49
N GLY A 34 -10.76 7.83 9.79
CA GLY A 34 -10.19 6.65 10.46
C GLY A 34 -9.82 6.84 11.94
N SER A 35 -10.11 7.99 12.57
CA SER A 35 -9.90 8.16 14.02
C SER A 35 -10.74 7.14 14.78
N SER A 36 -10.10 6.25 15.53
CA SER A 36 -10.78 5.22 16.31
C SER A 36 -9.99 4.86 17.55
N ASP A 37 -10.61 5.02 18.72
CA ASP A 37 -10.08 4.49 20.00
C ASP A 37 -10.14 2.95 20.04
N LEU A 38 -10.70 2.30 19.02
CA LEU A 38 -10.77 0.84 18.88
C LEU A 38 -9.56 0.26 18.14
N ILE A 39 -8.73 1.08 17.49
CA ILE A 39 -7.51 0.62 16.84
C ILE A 39 -6.42 0.51 17.91
N ASN A 40 -6.06 -0.73 18.24
CA ASN A 40 -4.99 -1.04 19.16
C ASN A 40 -3.72 -1.47 18.39
N LEU A 41 -3.00 -0.49 17.87
CA LEU A 41 -1.71 -0.71 17.20
C LEU A 41 -0.61 -0.87 18.25
N GLU A 42 0.06 -2.02 18.24
CA GLU A 42 1.00 -2.42 19.29
C GLU A 42 2.38 -2.73 18.72
N TYR A 43 3.37 -2.62 19.61
CA TYR A 43 4.75 -2.99 19.34
C TYR A 43 5.05 -4.37 19.94
N HIS A 44 5.47 -5.30 19.08
CA HIS A 44 5.66 -6.72 19.34
C HIS A 44 7.12 -7.13 19.46
N MET A 45 7.99 -6.17 19.83
CA MET A 45 9.40 -6.38 20.18
C MET A 45 10.34 -6.75 19.00
N GLY A 46 9.85 -6.71 17.76
CA GLY A 46 10.65 -6.88 16.55
C GLY A 46 11.45 -5.63 16.14
N PRO A 47 12.41 -5.77 15.22
CA PRO A 47 13.19 -4.62 14.76
C PRO A 47 12.36 -3.71 13.83
N VAL A 48 12.80 -2.46 13.68
CA VAL A 48 12.39 -1.56 12.59
C VAL A 48 13.60 -1.24 11.69
N LEU A 49 13.38 -0.71 10.49
CA LEU A 49 14.47 -0.29 9.60
C LEU A 49 15.02 1.09 10.01
N ALA A 50 15.80 1.11 11.11
CA ALA A 50 16.35 2.35 11.68
C ALA A 50 17.62 2.87 10.98
N SER A 51 18.37 1.99 10.31
CA SER A 51 19.56 2.38 9.53
C SER A 51 19.17 2.85 8.13
N ALA A 52 19.99 3.71 7.52
CA ALA A 52 19.81 4.13 6.12
C ALA A 52 19.57 2.93 5.19
N ILE A 53 18.46 2.94 4.45
CA ILE A 53 18.01 1.83 3.62
C ILE A 53 18.71 1.87 2.26
N ASN A 54 19.43 0.79 1.96
CA ASN A 54 19.94 0.49 0.63
C ASN A 54 18.88 -0.29 -0.14
N LEU A 55 18.11 0.42 -0.98
CA LEU A 55 17.02 -0.15 -1.76
C LEU A 55 17.54 -0.76 -3.06
N TYR A 56 17.25 -2.04 -3.29
CA TYR A 56 17.62 -2.76 -4.50
C TYR A 56 16.38 -3.13 -5.31
N ILE A 57 16.25 -2.58 -6.52
CA ILE A 57 15.06 -2.78 -7.36
C ILE A 57 15.29 -3.96 -8.30
N ILE A 58 14.31 -4.86 -8.39
CA ILE A 58 14.29 -5.96 -9.34
C ILE A 58 13.12 -5.75 -10.29
N TRP A 59 13.42 -5.38 -11.53
CA TRP A 59 12.46 -5.22 -12.62
C TRP A 59 12.21 -6.57 -13.29
N TYR A 60 11.13 -7.25 -12.91
CA TYR A 60 10.76 -8.55 -13.46
C TYR A 60 9.77 -8.39 -14.62
N GLY A 61 10.13 -8.90 -15.79
CA GLY A 61 9.38 -8.82 -17.04
C GLY A 61 9.69 -7.59 -17.90
N GLN A 62 8.80 -7.27 -18.85
CA GLN A 62 9.03 -6.23 -19.87
C GLN A 62 8.53 -4.86 -19.39
N TRP A 63 9.47 -3.98 -19.11
CA TRP A 63 9.21 -2.66 -18.52
C TRP A 63 9.31 -1.53 -19.54
N ASN A 64 8.31 -0.64 -19.54
CA ASN A 64 8.38 0.64 -20.24
C ASN A 64 9.37 1.57 -19.51
N PRO A 65 10.39 2.15 -20.19
CA PRO A 65 11.35 3.06 -19.57
C PRO A 65 10.71 4.25 -18.84
N THR A 66 9.59 4.78 -19.36
CA THR A 66 8.86 5.88 -18.72
C THR A 66 8.23 5.44 -17.40
N HIS A 67 7.71 4.20 -17.32
CA HIS A 67 7.14 3.66 -16.09
C HIS A 67 8.23 3.50 -15.02
N GLN A 68 9.38 2.96 -15.42
CA GLN A 68 10.53 2.83 -14.51
C GLN A 68 11.04 4.20 -14.05
N ALA A 69 11.09 5.21 -14.94
CA ALA A 69 11.50 6.56 -14.58
C ALA A 69 10.57 7.18 -13.53
N THR A 70 9.24 7.04 -13.68
CA THR A 70 8.27 7.52 -12.69
C THR A 70 8.48 6.88 -11.32
N ILE A 71 8.70 5.56 -11.27
CA ILE A 71 8.94 4.83 -10.00
C ILE A 71 10.29 5.23 -9.39
N ARG A 72 11.36 5.37 -10.18
CA ARG A 72 12.66 5.87 -9.67
C ARG A 72 12.52 7.27 -9.10
N ASP A 73 11.85 8.17 -9.81
CA ASP A 73 11.62 9.53 -9.32
C ASP A 73 10.82 9.53 -8.02
N PHE A 74 9.83 8.64 -7.85
CA PHE A 74 9.13 8.49 -6.58
C PHE A 74 10.07 8.04 -5.44
N LEU A 75 10.86 7.00 -5.68
CA LEU A 75 11.81 6.47 -4.69
C LEU A 75 12.90 7.49 -4.31
N ASP A 76 13.42 8.24 -5.28
CA ASP A 76 14.37 9.33 -5.05
C ASP A 76 13.76 10.50 -4.25
N SER A 77 12.43 10.58 -4.17
CA SER A 77 11.73 11.65 -3.45
C SER A 77 11.68 11.46 -1.93
N PHE A 78 11.89 10.24 -1.42
CA PHE A 78 11.86 9.96 0.03
C PHE A 78 12.91 10.73 0.83
N SER A 79 14.08 10.95 0.24
CA SER A 79 15.22 11.59 0.91
C SER A 79 15.63 12.92 0.29
N SER A 80 14.77 13.51 -0.55
CA SER A 80 15.03 14.81 -1.17
C SER A 80 14.53 15.95 -0.30
N SER A 81 15.43 16.84 0.11
CA SER A 81 15.11 18.08 0.84
C SER A 81 14.75 19.26 -0.06
N SER A 82 14.79 19.09 -1.39
CA SER A 82 14.58 20.17 -2.37
C SER A 82 13.17 20.22 -2.95
N VAL A 83 12.29 19.32 -2.48
CA VAL A 83 10.92 19.17 -2.99
C VAL A 83 9.97 20.06 -2.17
N PRO A 84 9.02 20.78 -2.80
CA PRO A 84 8.05 21.60 -2.08
C PRO A 84 7.16 20.78 -1.15
N TYR A 85 6.78 21.38 -0.02
CA TYR A 85 5.74 20.84 0.86
C TYR A 85 4.36 20.89 0.19
N PRO A 86 3.48 19.88 0.39
CA PRO A 86 3.78 18.59 1.01
C PRO A 86 4.54 17.67 0.04
N SER A 87 5.60 17.03 0.50
CA SER A 87 6.47 16.13 -0.28
C SER A 87 6.35 14.66 0.14
N VAL A 88 6.93 13.75 -0.64
CA VAL A 88 7.08 12.34 -0.26
C VAL A 88 7.86 12.19 1.05
N ALA A 89 8.87 13.04 1.29
CA ALA A 89 9.63 13.04 2.55
C ALA A 89 8.75 13.48 3.74
N ASP A 90 7.90 14.50 3.57
CA ASP A 90 6.95 14.94 4.61
C ASP A 90 5.90 13.86 4.93
N TRP A 91 5.52 13.07 3.93
CA TRP A 91 4.66 11.90 4.14
C TRP A 91 5.38 10.80 4.93
N TRP A 92 6.65 10.53 4.58
CA TRP A 92 7.49 9.56 5.25
C TRP A 92 7.76 9.91 6.73
N ASP A 93 7.74 11.19 7.11
CA ASP A 93 7.89 11.58 8.51
C ASP A 93 6.82 10.98 9.44
N THR A 94 5.64 10.61 8.93
CA THR A 94 4.64 9.86 9.71
C THR A 94 5.12 8.43 10.00
N VAL A 95 5.71 7.77 9.01
CA VAL A 95 6.31 6.43 9.17
C VAL A 95 7.48 6.49 10.16
N ARG A 96 8.25 7.58 10.16
CA ARG A 96 9.36 7.75 11.10
C ARG A 96 8.96 7.85 12.57
N LEU A 97 7.67 7.99 12.90
CA LEU A 97 7.20 7.99 14.29
C LEU A 97 7.30 6.63 14.97
N TYR A 98 7.43 5.55 14.20
CA TYR A 98 7.58 4.19 14.72
C TYR A 98 9.01 3.88 15.15
N THR A 99 9.16 3.15 16.26
CA THR A 99 10.45 2.86 16.90
C THR A 99 10.58 1.39 17.28
N ASP A 100 11.80 0.89 17.43
CA ASP A 100 12.03 -0.42 18.05
C ASP A 100 12.30 -0.30 19.56
N GLN A 101 12.62 -1.43 20.20
CA GLN A 101 12.93 -1.52 21.62
C GLN A 101 14.13 -0.65 22.05
N THR A 102 15.01 -0.26 21.12
CA THR A 102 16.13 0.65 21.42
C THR A 102 15.70 2.11 21.45
N GLY A 103 14.45 2.41 21.05
CA GLY A 103 13.95 3.77 20.84
C GLY A 103 14.42 4.38 19.52
N SER A 104 15.04 3.60 18.63
CA SER A 104 15.49 4.07 17.33
C SER A 104 14.29 4.18 16.38
N ASN A 105 14.10 5.36 15.80
CA ASN A 105 13.09 5.61 14.78
C ASN A 105 13.45 4.97 13.44
N ILE A 106 12.44 4.69 12.62
CA ILE A 106 12.64 4.38 11.19
C ILE A 106 13.45 5.49 10.52
N THR A 107 14.38 5.10 9.65
CA THR A 107 15.30 6.04 9.00
C THR A 107 14.59 7.05 8.10
N ALA A 108 15.17 8.24 7.93
CA ALA A 108 14.76 9.19 6.90
C ALA A 108 15.38 8.89 5.52
N THR A 109 16.36 7.99 5.47
CA THR A 109 17.21 7.81 4.30
C THR A 109 16.88 6.51 3.58
N ILE A 110 16.37 6.64 2.35
CA ILE A 110 16.18 5.55 1.40
C ILE A 110 16.93 5.93 0.13
N SER A 111 17.84 5.06 -0.31
CA SER A 111 18.60 5.29 -1.54
C SER A 111 18.59 4.08 -2.45
N ILE A 112 18.26 4.29 -3.71
CA ILE A 112 18.41 3.26 -4.75
C ILE A 112 19.90 2.93 -4.86
N SER A 113 20.25 1.71 -4.45
CA SER A 113 21.64 1.23 -4.35
C SER A 113 22.02 0.22 -5.42
N GLY A 114 21.02 -0.27 -6.18
CA GLY A 114 21.24 -1.15 -7.31
C GLY A 114 19.94 -1.54 -7.99
N GLU A 115 20.05 -1.92 -9.26
CA GLU A 115 18.92 -2.37 -10.06
C GLU A 115 19.28 -3.64 -10.82
N PHE A 116 18.35 -4.60 -10.85
CA PHE A 116 18.43 -5.81 -11.64
C PHE A 116 17.27 -5.86 -12.63
N TYR A 117 17.52 -6.40 -13.82
CA TYR A 117 16.55 -6.45 -14.91
C TYR A 117 16.40 -7.89 -15.35
N ASP A 118 15.22 -8.47 -15.13
CA ASP A 118 14.85 -9.80 -15.57
C ASP A 118 13.78 -9.72 -16.66
N SER A 119 14.17 -9.18 -17.81
CA SER A 119 13.31 -9.12 -19.00
C SER A 119 13.12 -10.49 -19.68
N GLY A 120 13.86 -11.51 -19.22
CA GLY A 120 13.82 -12.88 -19.72
C GLY A 120 12.84 -13.77 -18.97
N TYR A 121 12.19 -13.26 -17.91
CA TYR A 121 11.25 -13.99 -17.07
C TYR A 121 11.87 -15.28 -16.51
N SER A 122 12.93 -15.18 -15.71
CA SER A 122 13.70 -16.36 -15.25
C SER A 122 12.86 -17.41 -14.50
N HIS A 123 11.67 -17.03 -14.01
CA HIS A 123 10.70 -17.89 -13.34
C HIS A 123 9.33 -17.96 -14.05
N GLY A 124 9.27 -17.58 -15.33
CA GLY A 124 8.03 -17.56 -16.12
C GLY A 124 7.11 -16.37 -15.83
N VAL A 125 5.94 -16.34 -16.49
CA VAL A 125 4.97 -15.23 -16.38
C VAL A 125 3.87 -15.47 -15.35
N TYR A 126 3.83 -16.66 -14.74
CA TYR A 126 2.91 -17.02 -13.66
C TYR A 126 3.73 -17.30 -12.39
N LEU A 127 3.56 -16.48 -11.38
CA LEU A 127 4.36 -16.49 -10.17
C LEU A 127 3.49 -16.75 -8.94
N SER A 128 4.06 -17.39 -7.93
CA SER A 128 3.47 -17.45 -6.58
C SER A 128 4.22 -16.51 -5.65
N ARG A 129 3.76 -16.39 -4.40
CA ARG A 129 4.51 -15.66 -3.36
C ARG A 129 5.93 -16.21 -3.16
N LEU A 130 6.12 -17.53 -3.28
CA LEU A 130 7.43 -18.18 -3.18
C LEU A 130 8.36 -17.84 -4.36
N SER A 131 7.80 -17.53 -5.53
CA SER A 131 8.60 -17.10 -6.68
C SER A 131 9.40 -15.83 -6.38
N MET A 132 8.92 -14.92 -5.51
CA MET A 132 9.62 -13.68 -5.17
C MET A 132 11.00 -13.95 -4.57
N GLN A 133 11.11 -14.91 -3.65
CA GLN A 133 12.40 -15.28 -3.07
C GLN A 133 13.33 -15.94 -4.09
N SER A 134 12.76 -16.67 -5.06
CA SER A 134 13.53 -17.26 -6.16
C SER A 134 14.06 -16.19 -7.12
N ILE A 135 13.25 -15.16 -7.42
CA ILE A 135 13.64 -13.99 -8.21
C ILE A 135 14.74 -13.19 -7.50
N ILE A 136 14.60 -12.94 -6.19
CA ILE A 136 15.65 -12.28 -5.40
C ILE A 136 16.93 -13.10 -5.42
N LYS A 137 16.84 -14.42 -5.24
CA LYS A 137 17.98 -15.33 -5.36
C LYS A 137 18.66 -15.19 -6.73
N ALA A 138 17.89 -15.25 -7.82
CA ALA A 138 18.41 -15.11 -9.17
C ALA A 138 19.12 -13.76 -9.38
N ALA A 139 18.57 -12.67 -8.85
CA ALA A 139 19.16 -11.34 -8.94
C ALA A 139 20.49 -11.20 -8.18
N VAL A 140 20.61 -11.82 -6.99
CA VAL A 140 21.86 -11.76 -6.19
C VAL A 140 22.91 -12.79 -6.61
N THR A 141 22.52 -13.87 -7.31
CA THR A 141 23.44 -14.88 -7.84
C THR A 141 23.70 -14.76 -9.35
N SER A 142 23.19 -13.71 -9.99
CA SER A 142 23.38 -13.49 -11.43
C SER A 142 24.87 -13.39 -11.78
N HIS A 143 25.27 -14.00 -12.90
CA HIS A 143 26.62 -13.85 -13.43
C HIS A 143 26.85 -12.44 -14.00
N SER A 144 25.79 -11.80 -14.51
CA SER A 144 25.85 -10.46 -15.07
C SER A 144 25.27 -9.48 -14.05
N ARG A 145 26.15 -8.64 -13.48
CA ARG A 145 25.80 -7.55 -12.56
C ARG A 145 24.85 -8.00 -11.42
N PRO A 146 25.27 -8.95 -10.56
CA PRO A 146 24.45 -9.35 -9.43
C PRO A 146 24.20 -8.17 -8.48
N LEU A 147 23.02 -8.16 -7.86
CA LEU A 147 22.78 -7.30 -6.70
C LEU A 147 23.57 -7.83 -5.50
N PRO A 148 24.09 -6.97 -4.62
CA PRO A 148 24.76 -7.41 -3.41
C PRO A 148 23.75 -8.03 -2.43
N LEU A 149 24.05 -9.20 -1.88
CA LEU A 149 23.25 -9.79 -0.81
C LEU A 149 23.54 -9.09 0.52
N ASN A 150 22.77 -8.04 0.84
CA ASN A 150 23.01 -7.15 1.98
C ASN A 150 22.05 -7.36 3.17
N PRO A 151 22.44 -8.14 4.21
CA PRO A 151 21.63 -8.38 5.40
C PRO A 151 21.62 -7.23 6.42
N HIS A 152 22.45 -6.19 6.27
CA HIS A 152 22.59 -5.15 7.29
C HIS A 152 21.56 -4.04 7.14
N ASN A 153 21.39 -3.55 5.91
CA ASN A 153 20.47 -2.45 5.60
C ASN A 153 19.91 -2.54 4.19
N GLY A 154 19.93 -3.74 3.59
CA GLY A 154 19.37 -4.00 2.27
C GLY A 154 17.86 -4.26 2.34
N LEU A 155 17.12 -3.63 1.43
CA LEU A 155 15.72 -3.89 1.17
C LEU A 155 15.54 -4.17 -0.33
N TYR A 156 14.86 -5.26 -0.68
CA TYR A 156 14.67 -5.66 -2.08
C TYR A 156 13.24 -5.35 -2.51
N LEU A 157 13.08 -4.61 -3.60
CA LEU A 157 11.78 -4.27 -4.16
C LEU A 157 11.62 -5.00 -5.50
N VAL A 158 10.77 -6.03 -5.52
CA VAL A 158 10.45 -6.78 -6.74
C VAL A 158 9.24 -6.14 -7.42
N LEU A 159 9.41 -5.69 -8.65
CA LEU A 159 8.35 -5.04 -9.42
C LEU A 159 8.06 -5.87 -10.66
N THR A 160 6.82 -6.36 -10.78
CA THR A 160 6.40 -7.17 -11.93
C THR A 160 5.66 -6.34 -12.97
N SER A 161 6.05 -6.48 -14.24
CA SER A 161 5.45 -5.76 -15.36
C SER A 161 4.01 -6.22 -15.69
N GLN A 162 3.37 -5.50 -16.61
CA GLN A 162 1.95 -5.62 -16.97
C GLN A 162 1.49 -6.99 -17.50
N ASP A 163 2.43 -7.83 -17.90
CA ASP A 163 2.27 -9.12 -18.55
C ASP A 163 2.62 -10.31 -17.64
N VAL A 164 2.88 -10.03 -16.35
CA VAL A 164 3.16 -11.04 -15.32
C VAL A 164 1.94 -11.19 -14.41
N GLN A 165 1.54 -12.42 -14.16
CA GLN A 165 0.48 -12.78 -13.23
C GLN A 165 1.10 -13.35 -11.96
N VAL A 166 0.65 -12.83 -10.81
CA VAL A 166 1.08 -13.32 -9.50
C VAL A 166 -0.16 -13.83 -8.77
N GLU A 167 -0.01 -14.94 -8.05
CA GLU A 167 -1.03 -15.51 -7.19
C GLU A 167 -1.62 -14.42 -6.25
N ASP A 168 -2.94 -14.44 -6.10
CA ASP A 168 -3.75 -13.49 -5.30
C ASP A 168 -3.67 -11.99 -5.68
N PHE A 169 -2.82 -11.62 -6.63
CA PHE A 169 -2.83 -10.29 -7.23
C PHE A 169 -4.21 -9.99 -7.80
N CYS A 170 -4.69 -8.75 -7.63
CA CYS A 170 -5.99 -8.32 -8.13
C CYS A 170 -7.20 -9.06 -7.54
N ARG A 171 -7.01 -9.81 -6.45
CA ARG A 171 -8.07 -10.52 -5.73
C ARG A 171 -8.04 -10.21 -4.25
N ALA A 172 -6.89 -10.44 -3.62
CA ALA A 172 -6.68 -10.19 -2.21
C ALA A 172 -5.67 -9.06 -1.97
N VAL A 173 -4.67 -8.92 -2.85
CA VAL A 173 -3.55 -8.00 -2.64
C VAL A 173 -3.13 -7.24 -3.91
N CYS A 174 -2.50 -6.09 -3.71
CA CYS A 174 -1.87 -5.29 -4.77
C CYS A 174 -0.33 -5.31 -4.70
N GLY A 175 0.19 -5.65 -3.53
CA GLY A 175 1.57 -5.85 -3.17
C GLY A 175 1.64 -6.71 -1.91
N PHE A 176 2.85 -7.00 -1.46
CA PHE A 176 3.09 -7.46 -0.10
C PHE A 176 4.56 -7.29 0.25
N HIS A 177 4.85 -7.19 1.54
CA HIS A 177 6.21 -7.35 2.08
C HIS A 177 6.36 -8.65 2.86
N TYR A 178 7.61 -9.11 2.95
CA TYR A 178 8.01 -10.27 3.74
C TYR A 178 9.54 -10.26 3.92
N PHE A 179 10.10 -11.35 4.41
CA PHE A 179 11.55 -11.55 4.49
C PHE A 179 11.98 -12.86 3.82
N THR A 180 13.20 -12.89 3.32
CA THR A 180 13.74 -14.11 2.72
C THR A 180 14.08 -15.15 3.77
N PHE A 181 13.92 -16.42 3.43
CA PHE A 181 14.41 -17.50 4.25
C PHE A 181 15.89 -17.79 3.93
N PRO A 182 16.77 -17.96 4.93
CA PRO A 182 18.19 -18.27 4.71
C PRO A 182 18.39 -19.54 3.87
N ILE A 183 17.50 -20.53 3.99
CA ILE A 183 17.55 -21.76 3.19
C ILE A 183 17.34 -21.50 1.68
N LEU A 184 16.63 -20.44 1.31
CA LEU A 184 16.34 -20.09 -0.08
C LEU A 184 17.39 -19.15 -0.66
N VAL A 185 17.68 -18.05 0.04
CA VAL A 185 18.49 -16.92 -0.48
C VAL A 185 19.89 -16.84 0.15
N GLY A 186 20.14 -17.56 1.24
CA GLY A 186 21.42 -17.59 1.96
C GLY A 186 21.43 -16.73 3.24
N VAL A 187 20.62 -15.68 3.29
CA VAL A 187 20.41 -14.83 4.48
C VAL A 187 18.95 -14.40 4.57
N THR A 188 18.56 -13.87 5.73
CA THR A 188 17.29 -13.16 5.91
C THR A 188 17.49 -11.70 5.54
N VAL A 189 16.73 -11.23 4.55
CA VAL A 189 16.61 -9.82 4.17
C VAL A 189 15.13 -9.49 3.95
N PRO A 190 14.68 -8.29 4.36
CA PRO A 190 13.35 -7.84 4.05
C PRO A 190 13.20 -7.58 2.54
N TYR A 191 12.01 -7.80 2.02
CA TYR A 191 11.65 -7.47 0.65
C TYR A 191 10.17 -7.08 0.54
N ALA A 192 9.86 -6.32 -0.49
CA ALA A 192 8.50 -6.04 -0.92
C ALA A 192 8.32 -6.43 -2.39
N TRP A 193 7.10 -6.81 -2.75
CA TRP A 193 6.68 -7.01 -4.12
C TRP A 193 5.47 -6.13 -4.44
N VAL A 194 5.45 -5.54 -5.64
CA VAL A 194 4.29 -4.79 -6.15
C VAL A 194 4.06 -5.14 -7.62
N GLY A 195 2.79 -5.40 -7.96
CA GLY A 195 2.38 -5.75 -9.32
C GLY A 195 1.78 -4.58 -10.11
N TYR A 196 2.01 -4.55 -11.42
CA TYR A 196 1.33 -3.61 -12.32
C TYR A 196 -0.13 -4.02 -12.54
N SER A 197 -1.07 -3.20 -12.06
CA SER A 197 -2.50 -3.51 -12.08
C SER A 197 -3.25 -3.02 -13.31
N GLY A 198 -2.66 -2.13 -14.11
CA GLY A 198 -3.33 -1.40 -15.18
C GLY A 198 -4.04 -2.28 -16.22
N THR A 199 -3.50 -3.47 -16.51
CA THR A 199 -4.05 -4.45 -17.47
C THR A 199 -4.99 -5.47 -16.83
N GLN A 200 -4.86 -5.74 -15.53
CA GLN A 200 -5.54 -6.85 -14.85
C GLN A 200 -6.71 -6.37 -13.97
N CYS A 201 -6.48 -5.35 -13.13
CA CYS A 201 -7.47 -4.86 -12.17
C CYS A 201 -7.27 -3.37 -11.81
N PRO A 202 -7.26 -2.45 -12.79
CA PRO A 202 -6.97 -1.04 -12.51
C PRO A 202 -7.94 -0.47 -11.46
N GLY A 203 -9.20 -0.89 -11.46
CA GLY A 203 -10.18 -0.42 -10.47
C GLY A 203 -9.98 -0.88 -9.03
N MET A 204 -9.08 -1.85 -8.76
CA MET A 204 -8.80 -2.33 -7.40
C MET A 204 -7.46 -1.77 -6.90
N CYS A 205 -6.39 -1.96 -7.68
CA CYS A 205 -5.02 -1.65 -7.27
C CYS A 205 -4.47 -0.36 -7.91
N ALA A 206 -5.28 0.36 -8.66
CA ALA A 206 -4.99 1.70 -9.14
C ALA A 206 -6.13 2.68 -8.82
N TYR A 207 -6.94 2.39 -7.79
CA TYR A 207 -7.82 3.40 -7.20
C TYR A 207 -6.97 4.53 -6.61
N PRO A 208 -7.32 5.82 -6.79
CA PRO A 208 -8.53 6.36 -7.42
C PRO A 208 -8.38 6.72 -8.92
N PHE A 209 -7.39 6.18 -9.62
CA PHE A 209 -7.17 6.44 -11.05
C PHE A 209 -8.06 5.62 -11.99
N ALA A 210 -8.70 4.57 -11.45
CA ALA A 210 -9.66 3.77 -12.17
C ALA A 210 -10.78 3.28 -11.25
N TRP A 211 -11.98 3.18 -11.80
CA TRP A 211 -13.15 2.69 -11.08
C TRP A 211 -13.31 1.17 -11.24
N PRO A 212 -13.65 0.42 -10.18
CA PRO A 212 -13.91 -1.02 -10.29
C PRO A 212 -15.06 -1.32 -11.27
N LYS A 213 -14.76 -2.05 -12.35
CA LYS A 213 -15.75 -2.46 -13.38
C LYS A 213 -16.90 -3.30 -12.80
N TYR A 214 -16.65 -4.05 -11.73
CA TYR A 214 -17.62 -4.96 -11.09
C TYR A 214 -18.33 -4.36 -9.87
N SER A 215 -18.17 -3.05 -9.61
CA SER A 215 -18.82 -2.37 -8.49
C SER A 215 -20.35 -2.39 -8.56
N GLY A 216 -20.94 -2.74 -9.72
CA GLY A 216 -22.39 -2.74 -9.93
C GLY A 216 -23.05 -1.37 -9.82
N LYS A 217 -22.25 -0.32 -9.57
CA LYS A 217 -22.66 1.07 -9.41
C LYS A 217 -21.81 1.93 -10.35
N PRO A 218 -22.42 2.88 -11.08
CA PRO A 218 -21.63 3.86 -11.81
C PRO A 218 -20.74 4.63 -10.81
N PRO A 219 -19.59 5.18 -11.27
CA PRO A 219 -18.82 6.12 -10.45
C PRO A 219 -19.77 7.19 -9.88
N PRO A 220 -19.63 7.60 -8.61
CA PRO A 220 -20.49 8.60 -8.00
C PRO A 220 -20.59 9.85 -8.88
N THR A 221 -21.79 10.17 -9.35
CA THR A 221 -22.01 11.41 -10.11
C THR A 221 -21.93 12.58 -9.14
N GLY A 222 -20.79 13.26 -9.12
CA GLY A 222 -20.55 14.48 -8.33
C GLY A 222 -19.56 14.34 -7.17
N GLY A 223 -18.91 13.18 -6.99
CA GLY A 223 -17.87 12.97 -5.97
C GLY A 223 -16.47 12.99 -6.57
N ASN A 224 -15.50 13.58 -5.87
CA ASN A 224 -14.09 13.61 -6.25
C ASN A 224 -13.40 12.22 -6.18
N ASP A 225 -14.08 11.10 -6.43
CA ASP A 225 -13.56 9.76 -6.11
C ASP A 225 -12.71 9.13 -7.20
N ILE A 226 -12.82 9.62 -8.43
CA ILE A 226 -11.95 9.22 -9.54
C ILE A 226 -11.21 10.43 -10.04
N THR A 227 -9.90 10.28 -10.16
CA THR A 227 -9.00 11.30 -10.69
C THR A 227 -8.17 10.75 -11.85
N HIS A 228 -7.68 11.62 -12.72
CA HIS A 228 -6.66 11.25 -13.68
C HIS A 228 -5.30 11.02 -13.01
N ALA A 229 -4.51 10.14 -13.62
CA ALA A 229 -3.19 9.71 -13.17
C ALA A 229 -2.15 10.83 -13.44
N PRO A 230 -1.51 11.42 -12.40
CA PRO A 230 -0.64 12.60 -12.56
C PRO A 230 0.63 12.34 -13.38
N ASN A 231 1.01 11.08 -13.61
CA ASN A 231 2.18 10.68 -14.40
C ASN A 231 1.80 9.94 -15.69
N GLY A 232 0.52 9.96 -16.07
CA GLY A 232 0.01 9.54 -17.38
C GLY A 232 -0.32 8.05 -17.52
N ASP A 233 0.04 7.22 -16.55
CA ASP A 233 -0.33 5.80 -16.53
C ASP A 233 -0.97 5.43 -15.19
N ALA A 234 -2.24 5.03 -15.23
CA ALA A 234 -3.01 4.68 -14.03
C ALA A 234 -2.42 3.46 -13.30
N GLY A 235 -1.86 2.49 -14.03
CA GLY A 235 -1.25 1.30 -13.43
C GLY A 235 -0.01 1.67 -12.62
N VAL A 236 0.90 2.47 -13.18
CA VAL A 236 2.11 2.95 -12.49
C VAL A 236 1.75 3.89 -11.35
N ASP A 237 0.86 4.86 -11.55
CA ASP A 237 0.46 5.77 -10.47
C ASP A 237 -0.25 5.01 -9.33
N GLY A 238 -1.00 3.96 -9.64
CA GLY A 238 -1.50 3.00 -8.65
C GLY A 238 -0.37 2.28 -7.91
N MET A 239 0.62 1.76 -8.65
CA MET A 239 1.81 1.15 -8.05
C MET A 239 2.55 2.11 -7.13
N ILE A 240 2.59 3.43 -7.39
CA ILE A 240 3.25 4.38 -6.49
C ILE A 240 2.63 4.35 -5.09
N SER A 241 1.30 4.36 -4.98
CA SER A 241 0.64 4.28 -3.66
C SER A 241 0.90 2.94 -2.99
N VAL A 242 0.91 1.84 -3.75
CA VAL A 242 1.19 0.51 -3.20
C VAL A 242 2.66 0.37 -2.79
N ILE A 243 3.62 0.89 -3.56
CA ILE A 243 5.04 0.94 -3.16
C ILE A 243 5.19 1.74 -1.88
N ALA A 244 4.52 2.89 -1.75
CA ALA A 244 4.54 3.69 -0.52
C ALA A 244 4.03 2.86 0.68
N HIS A 245 2.89 2.19 0.51
CA HIS A 245 2.28 1.30 1.49
C HIS A 245 3.26 0.20 1.93
N GLU A 246 3.77 -0.60 0.99
CA GLU A 246 4.65 -1.73 1.31
C GLU A 246 5.99 -1.27 1.91
N LEU A 247 6.52 -0.11 1.48
CA LEU A 247 7.73 0.45 2.08
C LEU A 247 7.50 0.93 3.51
N ALA A 248 6.32 1.49 3.82
CA ALA A 248 5.98 1.89 5.18
C ALA A 248 5.93 0.66 6.10
N GLU A 249 5.21 -0.38 5.68
CA GLU A 249 5.01 -1.60 6.48
C GLU A 249 6.28 -2.41 6.65
N VAL A 250 7.07 -2.62 5.59
CA VAL A 250 8.37 -3.30 5.72
C VAL A 250 9.36 -2.52 6.56
N SER A 251 9.22 -1.20 6.65
CA SER A 251 10.08 -0.38 7.49
C SER A 251 9.68 -0.46 8.97
N SER A 252 8.38 -0.54 9.25
CA SER A 252 7.86 -0.70 10.62
C SER A 252 7.83 -2.14 11.10
N ASN A 253 7.87 -3.11 10.19
CA ASN A 253 7.70 -4.52 10.51
C ASN A 253 8.45 -5.49 9.58
N PRO A 254 9.77 -5.32 9.38
CA PRO A 254 10.55 -6.07 8.40
C PRO A 254 10.55 -7.59 8.59
N LEU A 255 10.28 -8.08 9.81
CA LEU A 255 10.29 -9.50 10.16
C LEU A 255 8.92 -10.01 10.63
N ILE A 256 7.84 -9.24 10.41
CA ILE A 256 6.46 -9.61 10.79
C ILE A 256 6.31 -9.88 12.30
N ASN A 257 7.00 -9.08 13.12
CA ASN A 257 6.99 -9.17 14.58
C ASN A 257 7.24 -7.83 15.30
N ALA A 258 7.03 -6.67 14.66
CA ALA A 258 7.26 -5.35 15.25
C ALA A 258 5.97 -4.54 15.39
N TRP A 259 5.49 -3.79 14.39
CA TRP A 259 4.29 -2.94 14.54
C TRP A 259 3.09 -3.49 13.78
N TYR A 260 2.05 -3.91 14.51
CA TYR A 260 0.76 -4.31 13.95
C TYR A 260 -0.35 -4.27 15.00
N ALA A 261 -1.61 -4.25 14.54
CA ALA A 261 -2.76 -4.17 15.42
C ALA A 261 -3.15 -5.55 15.97
N GLY A 262 -3.41 -5.60 17.29
CA GLY A 262 -3.75 -6.81 18.01
C GLY A 262 -2.57 -7.75 18.27
N GLU A 263 -2.87 -8.92 18.86
CA GLU A 263 -1.88 -9.87 19.39
C GLU A 263 -1.55 -11.03 18.44
N ASP A 264 -2.33 -11.20 17.37
CA ASP A 264 -2.20 -12.34 16.45
C ASP A 264 -1.33 -11.98 15.24
N PRO A 265 -0.12 -12.56 15.10
CA PRO A 265 0.78 -12.27 13.98
C PRO A 265 0.39 -13.01 12.69
N THR A 266 -0.68 -13.81 12.66
CA THR A 266 -1.03 -14.62 11.48
C THR A 266 -1.63 -13.81 10.34
N ALA A 267 -2.26 -12.67 10.64
CA ALA A 267 -2.80 -11.72 9.68
C ALA A 267 -2.72 -10.30 10.27
N PRO A 268 -1.49 -9.76 10.45
CA PRO A 268 -1.30 -8.48 11.11
C PRO A 268 -1.95 -7.38 10.27
N THR A 269 -2.76 -6.53 10.90
CA THR A 269 -3.20 -5.27 10.29
C THR A 269 -2.16 -4.21 10.62
N GLU A 270 -1.43 -3.74 9.63
CA GLU A 270 -0.25 -2.90 9.81
C GLU A 270 -0.56 -1.41 9.62
N ILE A 271 0.50 -0.58 9.65
CA ILE A 271 0.37 0.88 9.76
C ILE A 271 -0.29 1.51 8.53
N ALA A 272 -0.13 0.92 7.35
CA ALA A 272 -0.72 1.43 6.11
C ALA A 272 -2.07 0.76 5.81
N ASP A 273 -2.26 -0.52 6.18
CA ASP A 273 -3.56 -1.21 6.13
C ASP A 273 -4.70 -0.42 6.78
N LEU A 274 -4.44 0.17 7.96
CA LEU A 274 -5.42 0.97 8.71
C LEU A 274 -5.97 2.17 7.92
N CYS A 275 -5.26 2.58 6.87
CA CYS A 275 -5.53 3.80 6.12
C CYS A 275 -5.77 3.57 4.64
N LEU A 276 -6.06 2.32 4.25
CA LEU A 276 -6.26 1.94 2.86
C LEU A 276 -7.35 2.80 2.20
N GLY A 277 -6.99 3.44 1.09
CA GLY A 277 -7.91 4.28 0.31
C GLY A 277 -8.13 5.71 0.83
N LEU A 278 -7.48 6.11 1.93
CA LEU A 278 -7.51 7.49 2.43
C LEU A 278 -6.34 8.28 1.84
N TYR A 279 -6.61 9.36 1.11
CA TYR A 279 -5.59 10.19 0.46
C TYR A 279 -5.65 11.67 0.87
N GLY A 280 -6.71 12.08 1.57
CA GLY A 280 -6.92 13.48 1.94
C GLY A 280 -8.02 13.68 2.98
N SER A 281 -8.12 14.92 3.48
CA SER A 281 -9.10 15.25 4.51
C SER A 281 -10.56 15.08 4.03
N GLY A 282 -11.41 14.61 4.93
CA GLY A 282 -12.77 14.15 4.65
C GLY A 282 -12.86 12.81 3.93
N GLY A 283 -11.75 12.09 3.79
CA GLY A 283 -11.69 10.72 3.27
C GLY A 283 -12.38 9.70 4.20
N GLY A 284 -12.75 8.54 3.65
CA GLY A 284 -13.31 7.40 4.39
C GLY A 284 -14.57 6.83 3.74
N GLY A 285 -14.96 5.61 4.09
CA GLY A 285 -16.18 4.97 3.58
C GLY A 285 -16.22 4.79 2.05
N GLY A 286 -15.05 4.73 1.39
CA GLY A 286 -14.92 4.66 -0.06
C GLY A 286 -14.70 6.00 -0.77
N TYR A 287 -14.66 7.11 -0.02
CA TYR A 287 -14.28 8.44 -0.53
C TYR A 287 -12.78 8.68 -0.32
N MET A 288 -12.06 9.10 -1.37
CA MET A 288 -10.59 9.24 -1.30
C MET A 288 -10.13 10.41 -0.42
N GLY A 289 -11.00 11.38 -0.17
CA GLY A 289 -10.65 12.62 0.52
C GLY A 289 -10.40 13.80 -0.43
N LYS A 290 -10.22 14.98 0.15
CA LYS A 290 -9.86 16.19 -0.60
C LYS A 290 -8.36 16.20 -0.85
N VAL A 291 -7.99 16.22 -2.14
CA VAL A 291 -6.61 16.24 -2.62
C VAL A 291 -6.40 17.43 -3.57
N TYR A 292 -5.15 17.80 -3.82
CA TYR A 292 -4.83 18.85 -4.77
C TYR A 292 -5.12 18.40 -6.21
N LYS A 293 -5.37 19.35 -7.10
CA LYS A 293 -5.48 19.12 -8.54
C LYS A 293 -4.47 19.97 -9.28
N ASP A 294 -3.84 19.40 -10.30
CA ASP A 294 -2.97 20.18 -11.18
C ASP A 294 -3.75 20.96 -12.25
N ALA A 295 -3.04 21.65 -13.14
CA ALA A 295 -3.62 22.45 -14.20
C ALA A 295 -4.47 21.63 -15.21
N TRP A 296 -4.25 20.32 -15.27
CA TRP A 296 -5.00 19.38 -16.12
C TRP A 296 -6.08 18.63 -15.35
N GLY A 297 -6.24 18.90 -14.05
CA GLY A 297 -7.21 18.25 -13.18
C GLY A 297 -6.74 16.91 -12.60
N ASN A 298 -5.47 16.53 -12.77
CA ASN A 298 -4.92 15.33 -12.15
C ASN A 298 -4.74 15.54 -10.65
N GLY A 299 -5.22 14.58 -9.87
CA GLY A 299 -5.20 14.56 -8.41
C GLY A 299 -3.86 14.10 -7.85
N TYR A 300 -3.39 14.77 -6.81
CA TYR A 300 -2.17 14.45 -6.11
C TYR A 300 -2.24 14.96 -4.66
N ASN A 301 -1.43 14.39 -3.78
CA ASN A 301 -1.33 14.85 -2.39
C ASN A 301 0.11 15.08 -1.91
N VAL A 302 1.11 14.67 -2.72
CA VAL A 302 2.52 14.95 -2.45
C VAL A 302 3.28 15.33 -3.72
N HIS A 303 4.27 16.19 -3.55
CA HIS A 303 5.27 16.53 -4.56
C HIS A 303 6.45 15.56 -4.50
N GLY A 304 7.07 15.34 -5.66
CA GLY A 304 8.31 14.58 -5.79
C GLY A 304 9.39 15.35 -6.55
N VAL A 305 10.55 14.72 -6.72
CA VAL A 305 11.66 15.26 -7.50
C VAL A 305 11.26 15.45 -8.97
N LYS A 306 12.04 16.26 -9.70
CA LYS A 306 11.86 16.53 -11.13
C LYS A 306 10.44 17.03 -11.50
N GLY A 307 9.77 17.69 -10.56
CA GLY A 307 8.43 18.25 -10.77
C GLY A 307 7.32 17.20 -10.81
N ARG A 308 7.61 15.94 -10.44
CA ARG A 308 6.63 14.87 -10.33
C ARG A 308 5.61 15.20 -9.22
N ARG A 309 4.41 14.68 -9.42
CA ARG A 309 3.32 14.72 -8.44
C ARG A 309 2.84 13.30 -8.24
N PHE A 310 2.53 12.95 -7.00
CA PHE A 310 2.09 11.61 -6.64
C PHE A 310 0.86 11.67 -5.73
N LEU A 311 0.08 10.61 -5.77
CA LEU A 311 -1.03 10.38 -4.88
C LEU A 311 -0.73 9.12 -4.08
N VAL A 312 -0.45 9.29 -2.80
CA VAL A 312 -0.09 8.19 -1.89
C VAL A 312 -1.12 8.11 -0.78
N GLN A 313 -1.55 6.90 -0.42
CA GLN A 313 -2.46 6.75 0.71
C GLN A 313 -1.82 7.29 2.00
N TRP A 314 -2.63 7.71 2.94
CA TRP A 314 -2.19 8.07 4.28
C TRP A 314 -1.73 6.82 5.06
N VAL A 315 -1.03 7.07 6.16
CA VAL A 315 -0.55 6.03 7.09
C VAL A 315 -1.06 6.38 8.48
N TRP A 316 -1.23 5.37 9.33
CA TRP A 316 -1.62 5.60 10.72
C TRP A 316 -0.56 6.46 11.42
N ASN A 317 -1.01 7.55 12.04
CA ASN A 317 -0.14 8.37 12.87
C ASN A 317 -0.35 7.97 14.34
N PRO A 318 0.63 7.34 15.01
CA PRO A 318 0.45 6.82 16.36
C PRO A 318 0.30 7.94 17.41
N VAL A 319 0.78 9.15 17.11
CA VAL A 319 0.67 10.32 17.99
C VAL A 319 -0.72 10.94 17.90
N LYS A 320 -1.25 11.10 16.67
CA LYS A 320 -2.57 11.66 16.40
C LYS A 320 -3.71 10.64 16.55
N ARG A 321 -3.39 9.34 16.57
CA ARG A 321 -4.35 8.22 16.61
C ARG A 321 -5.40 8.28 15.51
N ARG A 322 -4.95 8.61 14.30
CA ARG A 322 -5.76 8.61 13.07
C ARG A 322 -4.86 8.44 11.85
N CYS A 323 -5.47 8.14 10.72
CA CYS A 323 -4.80 8.25 9.43
C CYS A 323 -4.37 9.70 9.17
N PHE A 324 -3.14 9.88 8.70
CA PHE A 324 -2.60 11.20 8.46
C PHE A 324 -1.72 11.21 7.23
N GLY A 325 -1.74 12.34 6.53
CA GLY A 325 -0.76 12.71 5.53
C GLY A 325 -0.49 14.21 5.59
N PRO A 326 0.61 14.67 4.99
CA PRO A 326 1.05 16.07 5.07
C PRO A 326 0.09 17.03 4.36
N ASN A 327 -0.86 16.54 3.56
CA ASN A 327 -1.93 17.35 2.97
C ASN A 327 -3.19 17.45 3.84
N ALA A 328 -3.16 16.94 5.08
CA ALA A 328 -4.27 17.11 6.02
C ALA A 328 -4.53 18.61 6.28
N MET A 329 -5.81 18.99 6.33
CA MET A 329 -6.24 20.40 6.41
C MET A 329 -6.51 20.89 7.84
N ASP A 330 -6.19 20.08 8.86
CA ASP A 330 -6.58 20.28 10.26
C ASP A 330 -5.41 20.35 11.25
#